data_AF-A0A6A3LME0-F1
#
_entry.id   AF-A0A6A3LME0-F1
#
_cell.length_a   1.000
_cell.length_b   1.000
_cell.length_c   1.000
_cell.angle_alpha   90.00
_cell.angle_beta   90.00
_cell.angle_gamma   90.00
#
_symmetry.space_group_name_H-M   'P 1'
#
loop_
_entity.id
_entity.type
_entity.pdbx_description
1 polymer ?
#
loop_
_entity_poly.entity_id
_entity_poly.type
_entity_poly.pdbx_seq_one_letter_code
_entity_poly.pdbx_strand_id
1 'polypeptide(L)'
;MYRVPVNNTEVDSTEPAHVTSDLHLAIDTITSASVSIPPKQKPRRKKFAAVDDVVHLRAVNAFRPWRAPVGTFNGIMKVFEDIAVQCGANPEFGVDKPGAELRARFGTLMKEFKRDQCKSMRKSGTGEQFEERDRLLLDIIAQTDDTNDIIEADNRVKEAKQRSIESSGELMWSLAMNEIDETEGSERGNVLLSPEGRERERKRAAQPGSAQKGKVTKRERPAVVMGALTERLKSSSEEEGNKYDYKPQRLALEKEEAEKQGQHHAKEAEKHRQHELELEARRQKAEEDREKRVYEFISTVLARGYLKE
;
A
#
# COMPACT_ATOMS: atom_id res chain seq x y z
N MET A 1 -3.88 28.57 -56.62
CA MET A 1 -3.08 28.14 -57.79
C MET A 1 -2.67 26.70 -57.50
N TYR A 2 -3.22 25.71 -58.22
CA TYR A 2 -2.60 25.05 -59.39
C TYR A 2 -1.22 24.44 -59.03
N ARG A 3 -0.95 23.14 -59.18
CA ARG A 3 -1.41 22.19 -60.23
C ARG A 3 -1.40 20.73 -59.72
N VAL A 4 -2.39 19.94 -60.15
CA VAL A 4 -2.18 18.53 -60.51
C VAL A 4 -2.03 18.50 -62.03
N PRO A 5 -1.02 17.82 -62.59
CA PRO A 5 -1.29 16.80 -63.62
C PRO A 5 -0.25 15.65 -63.71
N VAL A 6 -0.42 14.57 -64.51
CA VAL A 6 -1.58 13.66 -64.74
C VAL A 6 -1.09 12.46 -65.59
N ASN A 7 -1.73 11.28 -65.47
CA ASN A 7 -1.71 10.14 -66.43
C ASN A 7 -0.37 9.38 -66.69
N ASN A 8 -0.33 8.26 -67.43
CA ASN A 8 -1.14 7.02 -67.62
C ASN A 8 -0.50 6.26 -68.81
N THR A 9 -0.80 4.95 -68.97
CA THR A 9 -0.80 4.21 -70.27
C THR A 9 0.54 4.09 -71.02
N GLU A 10 0.86 3.08 -71.85
CA GLU A 10 0.17 1.91 -72.47
C GLU A 10 1.06 0.63 -72.24
N VAL A 11 0.60 -0.63 -72.24
CA VAL A 11 0.15 -1.50 -73.37
C VAL A 11 1.21 -1.53 -74.50
N ASP A 12 1.79 -2.65 -74.93
CA ASP A 12 1.14 -3.75 -75.65
C ASP A 12 2.06 -5.00 -75.83
N SER A 13 1.40 -6.12 -76.15
CA SER A 13 1.79 -7.41 -76.72
C SER A 13 3.17 -7.60 -77.38
N THR A 14 3.72 -8.83 -77.28
CA THR A 14 3.76 -9.80 -78.40
C THR A 14 4.52 -11.09 -78.01
N GLU A 15 3.81 -12.22 -78.01
CA GLU A 15 4.37 -13.59 -78.13
C GLU A 15 4.59 -13.90 -79.63
N PRO A 16 5.50 -14.82 -80.07
CA PRO A 16 5.21 -16.25 -79.87
C PRO A 16 6.42 -17.22 -79.75
N ALA A 17 6.05 -18.46 -79.42
CA ALA A 17 6.83 -19.68 -79.24
C ALA A 17 7.87 -20.06 -80.32
N HIS A 18 8.83 -20.91 -79.93
CA HIS A 18 9.18 -22.13 -80.69
C HIS A 18 9.63 -23.28 -79.77
N VAL A 19 9.27 -24.50 -80.16
CA VAL A 19 9.51 -25.75 -79.42
C VAL A 19 10.69 -26.51 -80.04
N THR A 20 11.64 -26.97 -79.23
CA THR A 20 12.35 -28.24 -79.48
C THR A 20 12.67 -28.95 -78.17
N SER A 21 12.19 -30.18 -78.11
CA SER A 21 12.51 -31.27 -77.21
C SER A 21 13.99 -31.37 -76.81
N ASP A 22 14.26 -31.70 -75.55
CA ASP A 22 15.15 -32.83 -75.28
C ASP A 22 14.79 -33.55 -73.97
N LEU A 23 14.73 -34.88 -74.06
CA LEU A 23 14.54 -35.80 -72.94
C LEU A 23 15.92 -36.30 -72.54
N HIS A 24 16.32 -36.14 -71.26
CA HIS A 24 16.76 -37.26 -70.42
C HIS A 24 17.14 -36.87 -68.98
N LEU A 25 17.05 -37.89 -68.11
CA LEU A 25 17.66 -38.03 -66.78
C LEU A 25 17.04 -37.21 -65.64
N ALA A 26 16.16 -37.92 -64.92
CA ALA A 26 15.63 -37.54 -63.62
C ALA A 26 16.70 -37.47 -62.52
N ILE A 27 16.53 -36.51 -61.61
CA ILE A 27 16.83 -36.66 -60.19
C ILE A 27 15.61 -36.14 -59.43
N ASP A 28 15.03 -36.96 -58.55
CA ASP A 28 13.91 -36.57 -57.73
C ASP A 28 14.32 -35.51 -56.71
N THR A 29 13.69 -34.34 -56.75
CA THR A 29 13.67 -33.40 -55.63
C THR A 29 12.31 -32.71 -55.62
N ILE A 30 11.34 -33.35 -54.94
CA ILE A 30 10.05 -32.73 -54.65
C ILE A 30 10.30 -31.66 -53.59
N THR A 31 10.68 -30.46 -54.05
CA THR A 31 10.52 -29.23 -53.27
C THR A 31 9.02 -29.01 -53.12
N SER A 32 8.44 -29.62 -52.09
CA SER A 32 7.08 -29.34 -51.66
C SER A 32 7.05 -27.92 -51.12
N ALA A 33 6.82 -26.96 -52.02
CA ALA A 33 6.50 -25.60 -51.66
C ALA A 33 5.24 -25.66 -50.80
N SER A 34 5.41 -25.50 -49.49
CA SER A 34 4.32 -25.44 -48.54
C SER A 34 3.48 -24.22 -48.88
N VAL A 35 2.39 -24.45 -49.61
CA VAL A 35 1.33 -23.47 -49.82
C VAL A 35 0.91 -22.99 -48.43
N SER A 36 1.30 -21.77 -48.08
CA SER A 36 0.89 -21.11 -46.85
C SER A 36 -0.60 -20.78 -47.00
N ILE A 37 -1.44 -21.78 -46.75
CA ILE A 37 -2.87 -21.59 -46.57
C ILE A 37 -2.98 -20.70 -45.34
N PRO A 38 -3.45 -19.44 -45.46
CA PRO A 38 -3.63 -18.60 -44.28
C PRO A 38 -4.60 -19.34 -43.35
N PRO A 39 -4.28 -19.48 -42.05
CA PRO A 39 -5.11 -20.24 -41.14
C PRO A 39 -6.52 -19.66 -41.17
N LYS A 40 -7.49 -20.45 -41.63
CA LYS A 40 -8.90 -20.05 -41.68
C LYS A 40 -9.29 -19.59 -40.27
N GLN A 41 -9.46 -18.28 -40.10
CA GLN A 41 -9.81 -17.70 -38.81
C GLN A 41 -11.09 -18.41 -38.33
N LYS A 42 -11.00 -19.06 -37.17
CA LYS A 42 -12.15 -19.78 -36.59
C LYS A 42 -13.28 -18.77 -36.40
N PRO A 43 -14.54 -19.12 -36.72
CA PRO A 43 -15.65 -18.19 -36.59
C PRO A 43 -15.76 -17.71 -35.14
N ARG A 44 -15.69 -16.38 -34.95
CA ARG A 44 -15.68 -15.79 -33.61
C ARG A 44 -17.03 -16.02 -32.91
N ARG A 45 -16.95 -16.47 -31.68
CA ARG A 45 -18.07 -16.82 -30.80
C ARG A 45 -18.51 -15.59 -30.01
N LYS A 46 -19.80 -15.53 -29.67
CA LYS A 46 -20.38 -14.42 -28.89
C LYS A 46 -20.20 -14.54 -27.37
N LYS A 47 -19.81 -15.73 -26.88
CA LYS A 47 -19.68 -16.06 -25.45
C LYS A 47 -18.31 -16.68 -25.18
N PHE A 48 -17.73 -16.34 -24.03
CA PHE A 48 -16.53 -16.99 -23.48
C PHE A 48 -16.77 -18.48 -23.22
N ALA A 49 -15.75 -19.30 -23.42
CA ALA A 49 -15.60 -20.66 -22.92
C ALA A 49 -14.29 -20.78 -22.14
N ALA A 50 -14.06 -21.95 -21.52
CA ALA A 50 -12.90 -22.20 -20.65
C ALA A 50 -11.54 -21.86 -21.31
N VAL A 51 -11.36 -22.16 -22.60
CA VAL A 51 -10.12 -21.80 -23.33
C VAL A 51 -9.92 -20.28 -23.45
N ASP A 52 -11.00 -19.52 -23.64
CA ASP A 52 -10.94 -18.05 -23.71
C ASP A 52 -10.60 -17.46 -22.33
N ASP A 53 -11.15 -18.05 -21.26
CA ASP A 53 -10.86 -17.66 -19.88
C ASP A 53 -9.39 -17.92 -19.51
N VAL A 54 -8.80 -19.05 -19.93
CA VAL A 54 -7.37 -19.35 -19.72
C VAL A 54 -6.48 -18.35 -20.46
N VAL A 55 -6.72 -18.11 -21.76
CA VAL A 55 -5.93 -17.13 -22.54
C VAL A 55 -6.05 -15.73 -21.93
N HIS A 56 -7.26 -15.34 -21.53
CA HIS A 56 -7.51 -14.06 -20.88
C HIS A 56 -6.77 -13.93 -19.53
N LEU A 57 -6.78 -14.97 -18.69
CA LEU A 57 -6.09 -14.95 -17.40
C LEU A 57 -4.57 -14.97 -17.54
N ARG A 58 -4.01 -15.69 -18.52
CA ARG A 58 -2.57 -15.61 -18.87
C ARG A 58 -2.19 -14.16 -19.20
N ALA A 59 -2.99 -13.47 -20.01
CA ALA A 59 -2.78 -12.06 -20.35
C ALA A 59 -2.93 -11.14 -19.13
N VAL A 60 -3.97 -11.32 -18.29
CA VAL A 60 -4.15 -10.56 -17.05
C VAL A 60 -2.94 -10.72 -16.11
N ASN A 61 -2.42 -11.94 -15.96
CA ASN A 61 -1.25 -12.21 -15.10
C ASN A 61 0.04 -11.58 -15.65
N ALA A 62 0.21 -11.54 -16.98
CA ALA A 62 1.36 -10.87 -17.61
C ALA A 62 1.30 -9.34 -17.47
N PHE A 63 0.12 -8.74 -17.68
CA PHE A 63 -0.06 -7.28 -17.67
C PHE A 63 -0.29 -6.67 -16.27
N ARG A 64 -0.64 -7.50 -15.27
CA ARG A 64 -0.77 -7.12 -13.84
C ARG A 64 -1.59 -5.83 -13.60
N PRO A 65 -2.87 -5.75 -14.03
CA PRO A 65 -3.67 -4.52 -13.95
C PRO A 65 -3.87 -3.92 -12.55
N TRP A 66 -3.60 -4.67 -11.47
CA TRP A 66 -3.58 -4.17 -10.10
C TRP A 66 -2.35 -3.31 -9.77
N ARG A 67 -1.29 -3.35 -10.59
CA ARG A 67 -0.11 -2.48 -10.50
C ARG A 67 -0.25 -1.16 -11.26
N ALA A 68 -1.39 -0.91 -11.90
CA ALA A 68 -1.66 0.37 -12.55
C ALA A 68 -1.74 1.50 -11.50
N PRO A 69 -1.30 2.74 -11.81
CA PRO A 69 -1.28 3.84 -10.85
C PRO A 69 -2.65 4.09 -10.18
N VAL A 70 -2.67 3.94 -8.85
CA VAL A 70 -3.86 4.09 -8.01
C VAL A 70 -4.47 5.49 -8.22
N GLY A 71 -5.81 5.55 -8.31
CA GLY A 71 -6.55 6.79 -8.56
C GLY A 71 -6.82 7.10 -10.04
N THR A 72 -6.14 6.46 -11.00
CA THR A 72 -6.45 6.62 -12.43
C THR A 72 -7.27 5.46 -13.00
N PHE A 73 -8.60 5.60 -13.02
CA PHE A 73 -9.51 4.66 -13.70
C PHE A 73 -9.10 4.42 -15.17
N ASN A 74 -8.64 5.49 -15.85
CA ASN A 74 -8.13 5.44 -17.22
C ASN A 74 -6.88 4.54 -17.36
N GLY A 75 -6.03 4.46 -16.33
CA GLY A 75 -4.83 3.62 -16.34
C GLY A 75 -5.20 2.13 -16.36
N ILE A 76 -6.09 1.71 -15.45
CA ILE A 76 -6.57 0.33 -15.40
C ILE A 76 -7.33 -0.03 -16.68
N MET A 77 -8.18 0.86 -17.19
CA MET A 77 -8.93 0.61 -18.43
C MET A 77 -8.00 0.49 -19.66
N LYS A 78 -6.93 1.29 -19.74
CA LYS A 78 -5.91 1.14 -20.79
C LYS A 78 -5.26 -0.24 -20.75
N VAL A 79 -4.85 -0.71 -19.55
CA VAL A 79 -4.25 -2.06 -19.41
C VAL A 79 -5.22 -3.15 -19.85
N PHE A 80 -6.53 -3.01 -19.59
CA PHE A 80 -7.53 -3.97 -20.08
C PHE A 80 -7.75 -3.91 -21.60
N GLU A 81 -7.52 -2.76 -22.24
CA GLU A 81 -7.53 -2.64 -23.71
C GLU A 81 -6.26 -3.26 -24.33
N ASP A 82 -5.10 -3.04 -23.72
CA ASP A 82 -3.84 -3.70 -24.11
C ASP A 82 -3.96 -5.25 -23.97
N ILE A 83 -4.63 -5.73 -22.91
CA ILE A 83 -5.01 -7.14 -22.73
C ILE A 83 -5.96 -7.61 -23.84
N ALA A 84 -6.92 -6.79 -24.30
CA ALA A 84 -7.82 -7.13 -25.39
C ALA A 84 -7.09 -7.33 -26.72
N VAL A 85 -6.13 -6.44 -27.02
CA VAL A 85 -5.22 -6.58 -28.17
C VAL A 85 -4.41 -7.87 -28.07
N GLN A 86 -3.80 -8.16 -26.91
CA GLN A 86 -3.01 -9.37 -26.71
C GLN A 86 -3.85 -10.66 -26.83
N CYS A 87 -5.08 -10.66 -26.31
CA CYS A 87 -5.99 -11.80 -26.46
C CYS A 87 -6.41 -11.97 -27.93
N GLY A 88 -6.76 -10.89 -28.63
CA GLY A 88 -7.14 -10.92 -30.05
C GLY A 88 -6.03 -11.36 -31.00
N ALA A 89 -4.76 -11.25 -30.59
CA ALA A 89 -3.61 -11.77 -31.33
C ALA A 89 -3.40 -13.29 -31.16
N ASN A 90 -4.03 -13.93 -30.16
CA ASN A 90 -3.89 -15.36 -29.90
C ASN A 90 -4.90 -16.19 -30.74
N PRO A 91 -4.46 -17.13 -31.60
CA PRO A 91 -5.35 -17.97 -32.42
C PRO A 91 -6.32 -18.89 -31.65
N GLU A 92 -6.08 -19.12 -30.36
CA GLU A 92 -6.98 -19.89 -29.49
C GLU A 92 -8.13 -19.04 -28.92
N PHE A 93 -7.97 -17.71 -28.89
CA PHE A 93 -8.98 -16.78 -28.38
C PHE A 93 -10.12 -16.63 -29.37
N GLY A 94 -11.27 -17.20 -29.04
CA GLY A 94 -12.39 -17.34 -29.96
C GLY A 94 -13.43 -16.25 -29.87
N VAL A 95 -13.20 -15.15 -29.16
CA VAL A 95 -14.18 -14.06 -28.96
C VAL A 95 -13.59 -12.71 -29.40
N ASP A 96 -14.46 -11.76 -29.78
CA ASP A 96 -14.07 -10.36 -30.02
C ASP A 96 -14.73 -9.48 -28.96
N LYS A 97 -13.91 -8.91 -28.08
CA LYS A 97 -14.36 -8.30 -26.82
C LYS A 97 -13.45 -7.14 -26.42
N PRO A 98 -13.98 -5.92 -26.23
CA PRO A 98 -13.19 -4.77 -25.78
C PRO A 98 -12.75 -4.94 -24.32
N GLY A 99 -11.76 -4.15 -23.88
CA GLY A 99 -11.19 -4.25 -22.53
C GLY A 99 -12.22 -4.14 -21.40
N ALA A 100 -13.30 -3.38 -21.60
CA ALA A 100 -14.41 -3.27 -20.64
C ALA A 100 -15.14 -4.62 -20.41
N GLU A 101 -15.40 -5.40 -21.46
CA GLU A 101 -16.04 -6.72 -21.33
C GLU A 101 -15.07 -7.74 -20.72
N LEU A 102 -13.77 -7.65 -21.03
CA LEU A 102 -12.73 -8.47 -20.41
C LEU A 102 -12.58 -8.16 -18.91
N ARG A 103 -12.59 -6.88 -18.52
CA ARG A 103 -12.59 -6.46 -17.12
C ARG A 103 -13.81 -7.00 -16.36
N ALA A 104 -15.00 -6.96 -16.97
CA ALA A 104 -16.21 -7.54 -16.39
C ALA A 104 -16.13 -9.07 -16.29
N ARG A 105 -15.54 -9.75 -17.28
CA ARG A 105 -15.30 -11.20 -17.27
C ARG A 105 -14.32 -11.60 -16.18
N PHE A 106 -13.18 -10.92 -16.05
CA PHE A 106 -12.22 -11.10 -14.95
C PHE A 106 -12.87 -10.92 -13.58
N GLY A 107 -13.65 -9.85 -13.40
CA GLY A 107 -14.38 -9.61 -12.15
C GLY A 107 -15.41 -10.70 -11.82
N THR A 108 -16.04 -11.29 -12.83
CA THR A 108 -16.91 -12.47 -12.67
C THR A 108 -16.08 -13.70 -12.29
N LEU A 109 -15.03 -14.04 -13.03
CA LEU A 109 -14.15 -15.18 -12.76
C LEU A 109 -13.56 -15.15 -11.35
N MET A 110 -13.10 -13.98 -10.90
CA MET A 110 -12.57 -13.79 -9.54
C MET A 110 -13.64 -13.99 -8.45
N LYS A 111 -14.88 -13.52 -8.67
CA LYS A 111 -16.01 -13.72 -7.75
C LYS A 111 -16.46 -15.17 -7.72
N GLU A 112 -16.58 -15.81 -8.88
CA GLU A 112 -16.91 -17.23 -9.00
C GLU A 112 -15.84 -18.06 -8.29
N PHE A 113 -14.56 -17.85 -8.60
CA PHE A 113 -13.46 -18.57 -7.95
C PHE A 113 -13.40 -18.38 -6.43
N LYS A 114 -13.55 -17.16 -5.91
CA LYS A 114 -13.60 -16.92 -4.45
C LYS A 114 -14.82 -17.56 -3.77
N ARG A 115 -15.96 -17.68 -4.47
CA ARG A 115 -17.16 -18.40 -3.98
C ARG A 115 -16.98 -19.92 -4.06
N ASP A 116 -16.38 -20.39 -5.14
CA ASP A 116 -16.37 -21.80 -5.55
C ASP A 116 -15.10 -22.54 -5.10
N GLN A 117 -14.11 -21.82 -4.53
CA GLN A 117 -13.17 -22.37 -3.54
C GLN A 117 -13.90 -23.06 -2.37
N CYS A 118 -15.13 -22.63 -2.04
CA CYS A 118 -15.93 -23.35 -1.05
C CYS A 118 -16.64 -24.58 -1.63
N LYS A 119 -17.08 -24.56 -2.91
CA LYS A 119 -17.75 -25.71 -3.60
C LYS A 119 -17.53 -25.65 -5.13
N SER A 120 -16.84 -26.68 -5.67
CA SER A 120 -16.27 -26.73 -7.04
C SER A 120 -17.23 -26.50 -8.22
N MET A 121 -16.79 -25.68 -9.20
CA MET A 121 -17.39 -25.57 -10.54
C MET A 121 -16.80 -26.61 -11.53
N ARG A 122 -17.61 -27.58 -11.96
CA ARG A 122 -17.30 -28.42 -13.15
C ARG A 122 -18.54 -28.59 -14.02
N LYS A 123 -18.75 -27.70 -15.00
CA LYS A 123 -19.90 -27.78 -15.93
C LYS A 123 -19.62 -27.62 -17.43
N SER A 124 -18.45 -27.11 -17.87
CA SER A 124 -18.03 -27.20 -19.29
C SER A 124 -16.56 -26.83 -19.54
N GLY A 125 -15.70 -27.82 -19.87
CA GLY A 125 -14.28 -27.64 -20.15
C GLY A 125 -13.51 -28.95 -19.93
N THR A 126 -12.28 -29.08 -20.47
CA THR A 126 -11.39 -30.19 -20.09
C THR A 126 -10.81 -29.95 -18.69
N GLY A 127 -10.45 -31.02 -17.98
CA GLY A 127 -9.90 -30.91 -16.62
C GLY A 127 -8.70 -29.98 -16.53
N GLU A 128 -7.77 -30.11 -17.49
CA GLU A 128 -6.56 -29.30 -17.62
C GLU A 128 -6.85 -27.79 -17.74
N GLN A 129 -7.86 -27.39 -18.53
CA GLN A 129 -8.24 -25.99 -18.70
C GLN A 129 -8.77 -25.40 -17.39
N PHE A 130 -9.52 -26.18 -16.60
CA PHE A 130 -9.99 -25.74 -15.29
C PHE A 130 -8.85 -25.65 -14.27
N GLU A 131 -7.96 -26.64 -14.21
CA GLU A 131 -6.81 -26.60 -13.31
C GLU A 131 -5.87 -25.44 -13.62
N GLU A 132 -5.61 -25.16 -14.90
CA GLU A 132 -4.76 -24.02 -15.28
C GLU A 132 -5.45 -22.69 -14.94
N ARG A 133 -6.73 -22.54 -15.26
CA ARG A 133 -7.53 -21.36 -14.89
C ARG A 133 -7.48 -21.11 -13.38
N ASP A 134 -7.64 -22.16 -12.58
CA ASP A 134 -7.66 -22.08 -11.12
C ASP A 134 -6.26 -21.79 -10.55
N ARG A 135 -5.20 -22.39 -11.12
CA ARG A 135 -3.80 -22.06 -10.80
C ARG A 135 -3.46 -20.60 -11.11
N LEU A 136 -3.88 -20.08 -12.27
CA LEU A 136 -3.69 -18.67 -12.66
C LEU A 136 -4.46 -17.73 -11.72
N LEU A 137 -5.66 -18.09 -11.29
CA LEU A 137 -6.44 -17.27 -10.34
C LEU A 137 -5.82 -17.24 -8.95
N LEU A 138 -5.23 -18.34 -8.47
CA LEU A 138 -4.46 -18.37 -7.22
C LEU A 138 -3.24 -17.45 -7.28
N ASP A 139 -2.44 -17.55 -8.35
CA ASP A 139 -1.25 -16.72 -8.57
C ASP A 139 -1.61 -15.23 -8.66
N ILE A 140 -2.66 -14.88 -9.42
CA ILE A 140 -3.17 -13.50 -9.51
C ILE A 140 -3.63 -12.99 -8.14
N ILE A 141 -4.30 -13.81 -7.31
CA ILE A 141 -4.70 -13.42 -5.95
C ILE A 141 -3.46 -13.13 -5.09
N ALA A 142 -2.52 -14.07 -5.01
CA ALA A 142 -1.29 -13.90 -4.22
C ALA A 142 -0.53 -12.63 -4.64
N GLN A 143 -0.28 -12.44 -5.94
CA GLN A 143 0.39 -11.24 -6.46
C GLN A 143 -0.40 -9.94 -6.24
N THR A 144 -1.73 -10.01 -6.10
CA THR A 144 -2.57 -8.84 -5.80
C THR A 144 -2.46 -8.49 -4.32
N ASP A 145 -2.53 -9.48 -3.44
CA ASP A 145 -2.44 -9.31 -2.00
C ASP A 145 -1.02 -8.86 -1.59
N ASP A 146 0.05 -9.47 -2.14
CA ASP A 146 1.45 -9.00 -2.01
C ASP A 146 1.61 -7.52 -2.41
N THR A 147 0.91 -7.10 -3.47
CA THR A 147 0.98 -5.70 -3.96
C THR A 147 0.21 -4.76 -3.03
N ASN A 148 -0.91 -5.21 -2.46
CA ASN A 148 -1.67 -4.43 -1.48
C ASN A 148 -0.86 -4.23 -0.19
N ASP A 149 -0.18 -5.26 0.31
CA ASP A 149 0.66 -5.18 1.51
C ASP A 149 1.81 -4.15 1.35
N ILE A 150 2.45 -4.13 0.17
CA ILE A 150 3.47 -3.12 -0.18
C ILE A 150 2.87 -1.70 -0.19
N ILE A 151 1.68 -1.53 -0.78
CA ILE A 151 0.99 -0.23 -0.83
C ILE A 151 0.57 0.23 0.57
N GLU A 152 0.08 -0.69 1.43
CA GLU A 152 -0.31 -0.37 2.79
C GLU A 152 0.90 0.03 3.64
N ALA A 153 2.03 -0.69 3.52
CA ALA A 153 3.27 -0.34 4.22
C ALA A 153 3.78 1.07 3.83
N ASP A 154 3.77 1.40 2.53
CA ASP A 154 4.16 2.73 2.03
C ASP A 154 3.19 3.83 2.51
N ASN A 155 1.88 3.56 2.55
CA ASN A 155 0.89 4.48 3.11
C ASN A 155 1.08 4.69 4.62
N ARG A 156 1.36 3.64 5.41
CA ARG A 156 1.66 3.76 6.84
C ARG A 156 2.90 4.64 7.08
N VAL A 157 3.94 4.54 6.25
CA VAL A 157 5.12 5.41 6.32
C VAL A 157 4.78 6.87 5.99
N LYS A 158 3.97 7.11 4.95
CA LYS A 158 3.49 8.46 4.59
C LYS A 158 2.64 9.08 5.70
N GLU A 159 1.72 8.32 6.29
CA GLU A 159 0.90 8.77 7.41
C GLU A 159 1.75 9.07 8.64
N ALA A 160 2.71 8.22 9.01
CA ALA A 160 3.60 8.48 10.13
C ALA A 160 4.41 9.78 9.93
N LYS A 161 4.91 10.02 8.71
CA LYS A 161 5.58 11.28 8.35
C LYS A 161 4.63 12.48 8.43
N GLN A 162 3.40 12.34 7.93
CA GLN A 162 2.40 13.41 7.97
C GLN A 162 2.01 13.77 9.40
N ARG A 163 1.72 12.78 10.26
CA ARG A 163 1.44 12.96 11.69
C ARG A 163 2.63 13.59 12.44
N SER A 164 3.87 13.27 12.06
CA SER A 164 5.06 13.91 12.62
C SER A 164 5.16 15.39 12.23
N ILE A 165 4.83 15.76 10.99
CA ILE A 165 4.75 17.15 10.55
C ILE A 165 3.65 17.89 11.30
N GLU A 166 2.44 17.33 11.37
CA GLU A 166 1.29 17.89 12.10
C GLU A 166 1.59 18.09 13.58
N SER A 167 2.16 17.08 14.25
CA SER A 167 2.58 17.18 15.65
C SER A 167 3.64 18.26 15.88
N SER A 168 4.59 18.43 14.97
CA SER A 168 5.59 19.50 15.05
C SER A 168 4.99 20.89 14.78
N GLY A 169 3.96 20.97 13.93
CA GLY A 169 3.21 22.19 13.66
C GLY A 169 2.36 22.63 14.86
N GLU A 170 1.64 21.69 15.48
CA GLU A 170 0.82 21.93 16.67
C GLU A 170 1.66 22.44 17.86
N LEU A 171 2.86 21.86 18.05
CA LEU A 171 3.82 22.34 19.04
C LEU A 171 4.27 23.78 18.76
N MET A 172 4.53 24.12 17.49
CA MET A 172 4.91 25.47 17.07
C MET A 172 3.76 26.48 17.28
N TRP A 173 2.52 26.09 16.98
CA TRP A 173 1.33 26.92 17.23
C TRP A 173 1.12 27.15 18.73
N SER A 174 1.27 26.10 19.55
CA SER A 174 1.17 26.19 21.01
C SER A 174 2.22 27.13 21.61
N LEU A 175 3.49 27.02 21.18
CA LEU A 175 4.56 27.90 21.64
C LEU A 175 4.32 29.36 21.24
N ALA A 176 3.89 29.62 20.01
CA ALA A 176 3.62 30.97 19.53
C ALA A 176 2.43 31.64 20.24
N MET A 177 1.41 30.88 20.66
CA MET A 177 0.30 31.43 21.46
C MET A 177 0.72 31.73 22.90
N ASN A 178 1.51 30.86 23.52
CA ASN A 178 2.00 31.07 24.89
C ASN A 178 2.95 32.29 24.99
N GLU A 179 3.77 32.56 23.96
CA GLU A 179 4.65 33.74 23.93
C GLU A 179 3.86 35.06 23.87
N ILE A 180 2.66 35.07 23.26
CA ILE A 180 1.80 36.25 23.21
C ILE A 180 1.24 36.56 24.61
N ASP A 181 0.74 35.55 25.33
CA ASP A 181 0.21 35.70 26.70
C ASP A 181 1.28 36.21 27.70
N GLU A 182 2.55 35.82 27.53
CA GLU A 182 3.66 36.35 28.36
C GLU A 182 4.00 37.82 28.05
N THR A 183 3.66 38.34 26.87
CA THR A 183 3.93 39.75 26.50
C THR A 183 2.84 40.74 26.87
N GLU A 184 1.63 40.31 27.27
CA GLU A 184 0.61 41.21 27.83
C GLU A 184 0.76 41.45 29.34
N GLY A 185 1.81 40.88 29.96
CA GLY A 185 2.12 41.03 31.39
C GLY A 185 3.01 42.22 31.79
N SER A 186 3.60 42.98 30.84
CA SER A 186 4.56 44.04 31.18
C SER A 186 4.56 45.25 30.23
N GLU A 187 4.33 46.42 30.82
CA GLU A 187 4.54 47.77 30.27
C GLU A 187 3.86 48.19 28.94
N ARG A 188 2.67 48.79 29.05
CA ARG A 188 2.32 49.97 28.23
C ARG A 188 1.87 51.15 29.08
N GLY A 189 2.81 52.06 29.32
CA GLY A 189 2.50 53.39 29.82
C GLY A 189 1.83 54.27 28.74
N ASN A 190 0.70 54.85 29.11
CA ASN A 190 0.40 56.29 28.97
C ASN A 190 0.81 57.02 27.65
N VAL A 191 -0.16 57.15 26.73
CA VAL A 191 -0.34 58.39 25.94
C VAL A 191 -1.84 58.62 25.71
N LEU A 192 -2.45 59.64 26.33
CA LEU A 192 -3.09 60.81 25.68
C LEU A 192 -3.96 61.64 26.67
N LEU A 193 -4.00 62.96 26.46
CA LEU A 193 -4.93 63.97 27.01
C LEU A 193 -4.66 64.56 28.43
N SER A 194 -4.14 65.80 28.39
CA SER A 194 -4.25 66.87 29.41
C SER A 194 -5.69 67.46 29.44
N PRO A 195 -6.11 68.41 30.33
CA PRO A 195 -5.31 69.38 31.11
C PRO A 195 -5.81 69.76 32.54
N GLU A 196 -5.15 70.79 33.12
CA GLU A 196 -5.53 71.66 34.26
C GLU A 196 -5.39 71.14 35.72
N GLY A 197 -4.94 72.03 36.64
CA GLY A 197 -4.93 71.76 38.09
C GLY A 197 -3.87 72.51 38.92
N ARG A 198 -4.18 73.74 39.33
CA ARG A 198 -3.29 74.71 40.01
C ARG A 198 -2.82 74.32 41.44
N GLU A 199 -1.64 74.86 41.79
CA GLU A 199 -1.29 75.58 43.04
C GLU A 199 -0.95 74.91 44.40
N ARG A 200 0.17 75.42 44.95
CA ARG A 200 0.44 75.85 46.35
C ARG A 200 0.81 74.84 47.47
N GLU A 201 2.10 74.93 47.84
CA GLU A 201 2.56 75.47 49.14
C GLU A 201 2.19 74.73 50.47
N ARG A 202 3.17 74.06 51.13
CA ARG A 202 3.69 74.42 52.50
C ARG A 202 4.54 73.36 53.25
N LYS A 203 5.74 73.80 53.65
CA LYS A 203 6.43 73.69 54.97
C LYS A 203 6.54 72.34 55.74
N ARG A 204 7.81 71.88 55.82
CA ARG A 204 8.57 71.27 56.95
C ARG A 204 7.87 71.06 58.32
N ALA A 205 7.97 69.83 58.84
CA ALA A 205 8.46 69.40 60.19
C ALA A 205 8.09 67.90 60.39
N ALA A 206 8.80 67.03 61.12
CA ALA A 206 10.03 67.12 61.92
C ALA A 206 10.82 65.77 61.86
N GLN A 207 12.06 65.74 62.35
CA GLN A 207 12.70 64.47 62.77
C GLN A 207 12.11 63.98 64.10
N PRO A 208 12.24 62.67 64.39
CA PRO A 208 13.28 62.29 65.35
C PRO A 208 14.27 61.27 64.77
N GLY A 209 15.50 61.28 65.29
CA GLY A 209 16.59 60.46 64.76
C GLY A 209 16.60 59.02 65.28
N SER A 210 17.22 58.14 64.51
CA SER A 210 17.82 56.88 65.00
C SER A 210 19.15 56.67 64.29
N ALA A 211 20.24 56.85 65.03
CA ALA A 211 21.59 56.74 64.49
C ALA A 211 22.11 55.32 64.66
N GLN A 212 22.15 54.53 63.59
CA GLN A 212 23.04 53.38 63.50
C GLN A 212 23.41 53.04 62.06
N LYS A 213 24.18 53.95 61.44
CA LYS A 213 24.92 53.64 60.21
C LYS A 213 26.11 52.74 60.58
N GLY A 214 25.82 51.46 60.80
CA GLY A 214 26.83 50.43 61.05
C GLY A 214 27.83 50.41 59.92
N LYS A 215 29.05 50.93 60.18
CA LYS A 215 30.15 50.88 59.23
C LYS A 215 30.58 49.43 59.10
N VAL A 216 30.09 48.72 58.08
CA VAL A 216 30.52 47.35 57.75
C VAL A 216 32.05 47.34 57.73
N THR A 217 32.63 46.75 58.77
CA THR A 217 34.05 46.84 59.06
C THR A 217 34.83 46.05 58.02
N LYS A 218 36.15 46.29 57.88
CA LYS A 218 36.97 45.57 56.90
C LYS A 218 36.92 44.03 57.06
N ARG A 219 36.47 43.50 58.20
CA ARG A 219 36.25 42.06 58.45
C ARG A 219 34.86 41.53 58.07
N GLU A 220 33.83 42.38 57.98
CA GLU A 220 32.45 41.95 57.69
C GLU A 220 32.13 42.00 56.18
N ARG A 221 32.82 42.84 55.42
CA ARG A 221 32.65 42.93 53.95
C ARG A 221 32.83 41.59 53.22
N PRO A 222 33.84 40.74 53.54
CA PRO A 222 33.95 39.43 52.92
C PRO A 222 32.75 38.53 53.24
N ALA A 223 32.24 38.56 54.47
CA ALA A 223 31.10 37.72 54.88
C ALA A 223 29.80 38.13 54.17
N VAL A 224 29.55 39.44 54.02
CA VAL A 224 28.37 39.95 53.27
C VAL A 224 28.48 39.60 51.77
N VAL A 225 29.67 39.74 51.17
CA VAL A 225 29.89 39.38 49.76
C VAL A 225 29.81 37.86 49.54
N MET A 226 30.36 37.05 50.45
CA MET A 226 30.23 35.58 50.44
C MET A 226 28.78 35.14 50.61
N GLY A 227 28.03 35.79 51.49
CA GLY A 227 26.59 35.56 51.67
C GLY A 227 25.82 35.81 50.38
N ALA A 228 25.97 37.01 49.79
CA ALA A 228 25.34 37.37 48.53
C ALA A 228 25.76 36.47 47.35
N LEU A 229 27.01 36.01 47.29
CA LEU A 229 27.47 35.03 46.29
C LEU A 229 26.83 33.66 46.53
N THR A 230 26.72 33.21 47.78
CA THR A 230 26.10 31.91 48.13
C THR A 230 24.60 31.92 47.84
N GLU A 231 23.92 33.04 48.13
CA GLU A 231 22.51 33.25 47.85
C GLU A 231 22.23 33.29 46.34
N ARG A 232 23.06 34.02 45.57
CA ARG A 232 22.98 34.07 44.10
C ARG A 232 23.28 32.72 43.44
N LEU A 233 24.19 31.92 43.99
CA LEU A 233 24.48 30.57 43.49
C LEU A 233 23.33 29.59 43.80
N LYS A 234 22.68 29.72 44.95
CA LYS A 234 21.48 28.93 45.27
C LYS A 234 20.32 29.29 44.35
N SER A 235 20.02 30.58 44.16
CA SER A 235 18.94 31.00 43.26
C SER A 235 19.17 30.54 41.81
N SER A 236 20.42 30.64 41.30
CA SER A 236 20.72 30.11 39.96
C SER A 236 20.64 28.58 39.87
N SER A 237 20.94 27.87 40.95
CA SER A 237 20.85 26.40 41.00
C SER A 237 19.41 25.89 41.00
N GLU A 238 18.46 26.66 41.54
CA GLU A 238 17.04 26.31 41.57
C GLU A 238 16.37 26.60 40.21
N GLU A 239 16.76 27.69 39.53
CA GLU A 239 16.29 28.02 38.18
C GLU A 239 16.86 27.08 37.08
N GLU A 240 18.10 26.61 37.22
CA GLU A 240 18.68 25.63 36.27
C GLU A 240 18.18 24.20 36.45
N GLY A 241 17.59 23.85 37.61
CA GLY A 241 16.99 22.53 37.86
C GLY A 241 15.80 22.25 36.94
N ASN A 242 14.79 23.12 37.00
CA ASN A 242 13.56 23.00 36.20
C ASN A 242 13.83 23.03 34.68
N LYS A 243 14.94 23.65 34.25
CA LYS A 243 15.34 23.73 32.84
C LYS A 243 15.63 22.36 32.20
N TYR A 244 15.85 21.31 32.99
CA TYR A 244 16.16 19.97 32.48
C TYR A 244 15.08 18.90 32.70
N ASP A 245 13.98 19.20 33.40
CA ASP A 245 12.91 18.24 33.71
C ASP A 245 12.14 17.73 32.49
N TYR A 246 12.17 18.45 31.36
CA TYR A 246 11.56 17.98 30.11
C TYR A 246 12.22 16.70 29.57
N LYS A 247 13.51 16.45 29.87
CA LYS A 247 14.25 15.27 29.38
C LYS A 247 13.75 13.96 30.00
N PRO A 248 13.68 13.81 31.35
CA PRO A 248 13.11 12.59 31.94
C PRO A 248 11.62 12.41 31.61
N GLN A 249 10.85 13.50 31.50
CA GLN A 249 9.44 13.42 31.09
C GLN A 249 9.28 12.88 29.66
N ARG A 250 10.06 13.39 28.70
CA ARG A 250 10.09 12.89 27.31
C ARG A 250 10.54 11.43 27.24
N LEU A 251 11.57 11.05 28.00
CA LEU A 251 12.07 9.67 28.05
C LEU A 251 11.03 8.70 28.65
N ALA A 252 10.24 9.16 29.63
CA ALA A 252 9.14 8.38 30.20
C ALA A 252 8.01 8.15 29.18
N LEU A 253 7.62 9.19 28.43
CA LEU A 253 6.63 9.10 27.34
C LEU A 253 7.07 8.15 26.23
N GLU A 254 8.31 8.27 25.75
CA GLU A 254 8.89 7.40 24.72
C GLU A 254 8.91 5.93 25.18
N LYS A 255 9.23 5.69 26.47
CA LYS A 255 9.18 4.35 27.07
C LYS A 255 7.76 3.80 27.19
N GLU A 256 6.78 4.63 27.58
CA GLU A 256 5.37 4.23 27.68
C GLU A 256 4.78 3.91 26.29
N GLU A 257 5.14 4.68 25.26
CA GLU A 257 4.70 4.44 23.89
C GLU A 257 5.31 3.15 23.31
N ALA A 258 6.61 2.93 23.53
CA ALA A 258 7.27 1.67 23.17
C ALA A 258 6.66 0.46 23.90
N GLU A 259 6.28 0.62 25.18
CA GLU A 259 5.59 -0.43 25.92
C GLU A 259 4.19 -0.71 25.36
N LYS A 260 3.41 0.33 25.03
CA LYS A 260 2.08 0.17 24.38
C LYS A 260 2.18 -0.53 23.02
N GLN A 261 3.17 -0.19 22.21
CA GLN A 261 3.44 -0.87 20.93
C GLN A 261 3.84 -2.35 21.17
N GLY A 262 4.72 -2.62 22.13
CA GLY A 262 5.09 -3.98 22.53
C GLY A 262 3.89 -4.80 23.03
N GLN A 263 3.01 -4.20 23.85
CA GLN A 263 1.77 -4.84 24.31
C GLN A 263 0.77 -5.08 23.16
N HIS A 264 0.70 -4.20 22.16
CA HIS A 264 -0.13 -4.39 20.97
C HIS A 264 0.36 -5.60 20.16
N HIS A 265 1.64 -5.61 19.79
CA HIS A 265 2.24 -6.71 19.04
C HIS A 265 2.20 -8.04 19.80
N ALA A 266 2.37 -8.04 21.14
CA ALA A 266 2.21 -9.23 21.95
C ALA A 266 0.75 -9.77 21.92
N LYS A 267 -0.26 -8.89 21.97
CA LYS A 267 -1.67 -9.28 21.84
C LYS A 267 -2.04 -9.75 20.44
N GLU A 268 -1.46 -9.17 19.39
CA GLU A 268 -1.62 -9.66 18.02
C GLU A 268 -0.96 -11.02 17.82
N ALA A 269 0.29 -11.19 18.25
CA ALA A 269 0.99 -12.47 18.21
C ALA A 269 0.23 -13.56 18.97
N GLU A 270 -0.36 -13.23 20.13
CA GLU A 270 -1.20 -14.17 20.88
C GLU A 270 -2.48 -14.56 20.12
N LYS A 271 -3.17 -13.61 19.47
CA LYS A 271 -4.31 -13.94 18.59
C LYS A 271 -3.89 -14.82 17.42
N HIS A 272 -2.73 -14.58 16.82
CA HIS A 272 -2.18 -15.44 15.76
C HIS A 272 -1.92 -16.86 16.27
N ARG A 273 -1.27 -17.03 17.44
CA ARG A 273 -1.06 -18.33 18.08
C ARG A 273 -2.37 -19.07 18.37
N GLN A 274 -3.37 -18.36 18.91
CA GLN A 274 -4.69 -18.96 19.20
C GLN A 274 -5.41 -19.41 17.93
N HIS A 275 -5.36 -18.62 16.86
CA HIS A 275 -5.94 -18.98 15.57
C HIS A 275 -5.21 -20.17 14.92
N GLU A 276 -3.89 -20.24 15.04
CA GLU A 276 -3.09 -21.37 14.56
C GLU A 276 -3.43 -22.67 15.31
N LEU A 277 -3.51 -22.62 16.64
CA LEU A 277 -3.95 -23.74 17.48
C LEU A 277 -5.39 -24.18 17.16
N GLU A 278 -6.30 -23.24 16.85
CA GLU A 278 -7.66 -23.60 16.43
C GLU A 278 -7.67 -24.33 15.08
N LEU A 279 -6.86 -23.89 14.12
CA LEU A 279 -6.70 -24.56 12.82
C LEU A 279 -6.09 -25.96 12.99
N GLU A 280 -5.11 -26.13 13.89
CA GLU A 280 -4.49 -27.42 14.17
C GLU A 280 -5.47 -28.37 14.87
N ALA A 281 -6.21 -27.92 15.88
CA ALA A 281 -7.25 -28.72 16.54
C ALA A 281 -8.34 -29.16 15.54
N ARG A 282 -8.72 -28.30 14.58
CA ARG A 282 -9.65 -28.68 13.48
C ARG A 282 -9.05 -29.73 12.54
N ARG A 283 -7.73 -29.72 12.29
CA ARG A 283 -7.03 -30.74 11.49
C ARG A 283 -6.98 -32.08 12.24
N GLN A 284 -6.53 -32.07 13.49
CA GLN A 284 -6.46 -33.27 14.35
C GLN A 284 -7.83 -33.93 14.47
N LYS A 285 -8.89 -33.17 14.76
CA LYS A 285 -10.26 -33.70 14.81
C LYS A 285 -10.71 -34.33 13.48
N ALA A 286 -10.35 -33.74 12.35
CA ALA A 286 -10.66 -34.30 11.04
C ALA A 286 -9.86 -35.57 10.71
N GLU A 287 -8.71 -35.77 11.36
CA GLU A 287 -7.87 -36.96 11.30
C GLU A 287 -8.40 -38.07 12.22
N GLU A 288 -8.74 -37.77 13.48
CA GLU A 288 -9.46 -38.67 14.40
C GLU A 288 -10.75 -39.19 13.77
N ASP A 289 -11.54 -38.32 13.13
CA ASP A 289 -12.75 -38.71 12.40
C ASP A 289 -12.46 -39.63 11.20
N ARG A 290 -11.28 -39.51 10.55
CA ARG A 290 -10.85 -40.43 9.48
C ARG A 290 -10.43 -41.77 10.07
N GLU A 291 -9.59 -41.76 11.08
CA GLU A 291 -9.10 -42.96 11.77
C GLU A 291 -10.26 -43.78 12.33
N LYS A 292 -11.22 -43.13 13.00
CA LYS A 292 -12.44 -43.78 13.49
C LYS A 292 -13.24 -44.44 12.36
N ARG A 293 -13.41 -43.79 11.21
CA ARG A 293 -14.07 -44.41 10.03
C ARG A 293 -13.30 -45.60 9.49
N VAL A 294 -11.97 -45.55 9.49
CA VAL A 294 -11.10 -46.68 9.07
C VAL A 294 -11.22 -47.84 10.07
N TYR A 295 -11.19 -47.56 11.37
CA TYR A 295 -11.34 -48.56 12.43
C TYR A 295 -12.71 -49.25 12.39
N GLU A 296 -13.80 -48.49 12.23
CA GLU A 296 -15.16 -49.03 12.06
C GLU A 296 -15.28 -49.90 10.79
N PHE A 297 -14.65 -49.47 9.69
CA PHE A 297 -14.62 -50.24 8.44
C PHE A 297 -13.88 -51.57 8.61
N ILE A 298 -12.67 -51.55 9.17
CA ILE A 298 -11.86 -52.75 9.44
C ILE A 298 -12.62 -53.69 10.39
N SER A 299 -13.17 -53.16 11.48
CA SER A 299 -13.96 -53.92 12.45
C SER A 299 -15.18 -54.61 11.79
N THR A 300 -15.89 -53.89 10.90
CA THR A 300 -17.02 -54.43 10.13
C THR A 300 -16.60 -55.53 9.16
N VAL A 301 -15.45 -55.37 8.49
CA VAL A 301 -14.92 -56.37 7.55
C VAL A 301 -14.50 -57.65 8.29
N LEU A 302 -13.79 -57.52 9.41
CA LEU A 302 -13.37 -58.66 10.24
C LEU A 302 -14.58 -59.41 10.81
N ALA A 303 -15.57 -58.70 11.39
CA ALA A 303 -16.79 -59.32 11.92
C ALA A 303 -17.59 -60.10 10.86
N ARG A 304 -17.58 -59.67 9.60
CA ARG A 304 -18.19 -60.40 8.47
C ARG A 304 -17.35 -61.58 7.97
N GLY A 305 -16.03 -61.57 8.23
CA GLY A 305 -15.15 -62.70 7.92
C GLY A 305 -15.39 -63.89 8.85
N TYR A 306 -15.52 -63.63 10.16
CA TYR A 306 -15.76 -64.65 11.19
C TYR A 306 -17.17 -65.30 11.17
N LEU A 307 -18.06 -64.88 10.28
CA LEU A 307 -19.43 -65.41 10.11
C LEU A 307 -19.57 -66.35 8.90
N LYS A 308 -18.45 -66.85 8.36
CA LYS A 308 -18.39 -67.70 7.16
C LYS A 308 -17.67 -69.05 7.35
N GLU A 309 -17.37 -69.42 8.59
CA GLU A 309 -16.97 -70.76 9.02
C GLU A 309 -18.08 -71.36 9.90
#